data_AF-A0A964HAP6-F1
#
_entry.id   AF-A0A964HAP6-F1
#
_cell.length_a   1.000
_cell.length_b   1.000
_cell.length_c   1.000
_cell.angle_alpha   90.00
_cell.angle_beta   90.00
_cell.angle_gamma   90.00
#
_symmetry.space_group_name_H-M   'P 1'
#
loop_
_entity.id
_entity.type
_entity.pdbx_description
1 polymer ?
#
loop_
_entity_poly.entity_id
_entity_poly.type
_entity_poly.pdbx_seq_one_letter_code
_entity_poly.pdbx_strand_id
1 'polypeptide(L)'
;IARLHPQVYAAVGIHPHDARVCDDRALQKLEGLAQNPKVVAIGETGLDFHYDRSPRDAQIAAFKAQLELAKRRSLPVVVHARDAHAETMDILREAGVTDVVLHCFAGDAAMAAQARSRNYLISAGGPATFKNSRHLPEALRAASLEHLMLETDCPYMAPVPYRGQRNEPSYLPLIAAKFAEILSPLTVGDVGRVTTHNAERFFGIGAVPAAQIAYQIRDSLYLNLTNRCTNACTFCIRQKTDFIKGHNLRLDREPDYGEVVVAIGDPSKYREVVFCGYGEPLLRLELVKQVAAWLKQRKSRVRLNTNGQGSIIAGRNVVPELKGLIDEVSVSLNAADGATYQAVCRSRYGDAAFAEVKRFVAECARAGIATSVTALDLPGVDLGQCGDLARELGATLRVRHYDAVG
;
A
#
# COMPACT_ATOMS: atom_id res chain seq x y z
N ILE A 1 -29.75 -0.56 12.94
CA ILE A 1 -28.83 -1.55 12.32
C ILE A 1 -27.41 -1.43 12.90
N ALA A 2 -26.65 -0.37 12.63
CA ALA A 2 -25.25 -0.26 13.11
C ALA A 2 -25.06 -0.42 14.63
N ARG A 3 -26.01 0.07 15.45
CA ARG A 3 -25.99 -0.14 16.92
C ARG A 3 -26.22 -1.59 17.36
N LEU A 4 -26.87 -2.40 16.53
CA LEU A 4 -27.26 -3.78 16.85
C LEU A 4 -26.21 -4.81 16.42
N HIS A 5 -25.29 -4.44 15.53
CA HIS A 5 -24.29 -5.35 14.96
C HIS A 5 -22.88 -4.77 15.16
N PRO A 6 -21.99 -5.44 15.93
CA PRO A 6 -20.64 -4.96 16.21
C PRO A 6 -19.81 -4.64 14.95
N GLN A 7 -19.97 -5.43 13.90
CA GLN A 7 -19.25 -5.30 12.62
C GLN A 7 -19.86 -4.28 11.65
N VAL A 8 -21.01 -3.66 11.99
CA VAL A 8 -21.68 -2.69 11.11
C VAL A 8 -21.46 -1.28 11.63
N TYR A 9 -21.08 -0.39 10.71
CA TYR A 9 -20.90 1.04 10.90
C TYR A 9 -21.82 1.82 9.94
N ALA A 10 -21.86 3.14 10.09
CA ALA A 10 -22.69 4.01 9.27
C ALA A 10 -21.88 5.19 8.73
N ALA A 11 -22.21 5.63 7.53
CA ALA A 11 -21.97 6.99 7.06
C ALA A 11 -23.29 7.76 7.17
N VAL A 12 -23.23 9.06 7.45
CA VAL A 12 -24.43 9.93 7.46
C VAL A 12 -24.22 11.13 6.55
N GLY A 13 -25.20 11.39 5.69
CA GLY A 13 -25.13 12.47 4.72
C GLY A 13 -26.45 12.65 3.99
N ILE A 14 -26.46 13.61 3.08
CA ILE A 14 -27.55 13.92 2.17
C ILE A 14 -27.02 13.70 0.76
N HIS A 15 -27.59 12.70 0.08
CA HIS A 15 -27.27 12.31 -1.28
C HIS A 15 -27.56 13.47 -2.26
N PRO A 16 -26.82 13.62 -3.38
CA PRO A 16 -27.08 14.68 -4.37
C PRO A 16 -28.52 14.74 -4.86
N HIS A 17 -29.21 13.60 -4.96
CA HIS A 17 -30.62 13.58 -5.37
C HIS A 17 -31.55 14.32 -4.40
N ASP A 18 -31.18 14.38 -3.12
CA ASP A 18 -31.96 15.00 -2.05
C ASP A 18 -31.39 16.37 -1.64
N ALA A 19 -30.47 16.95 -2.42
CA ALA A 19 -29.78 18.18 -2.06
C ALA A 19 -30.71 19.38 -1.78
N ARG A 20 -31.92 19.41 -2.36
CA ARG A 20 -32.95 20.43 -2.08
C ARG A 20 -33.34 20.53 -0.59
N VAL A 21 -33.20 19.46 0.18
CA VAL A 21 -33.57 19.43 1.61
C VAL A 21 -32.37 19.66 2.53
N CYS A 22 -31.20 20.01 1.98
CA CYS A 22 -30.00 20.32 2.75
C CYS A 22 -30.04 21.77 3.26
N ASP A 23 -30.88 22.01 4.27
CA ASP A 23 -30.92 23.27 5.00
C ASP A 23 -30.09 23.22 6.30
N ASP A 24 -29.96 24.35 7.00
CA ASP A 24 -29.20 24.44 8.26
C ASP A 24 -29.72 23.47 9.33
N ARG A 25 -31.03 23.21 9.35
CA ARG A 25 -31.64 22.28 10.30
C ARG A 25 -31.25 20.84 9.99
N ALA A 26 -31.23 20.46 8.71
CA ALA A 26 -30.78 19.15 8.25
C ALA A 26 -29.29 18.95 8.57
N LEU A 27 -28.45 19.96 8.33
CA LEU A 27 -27.02 19.93 8.67
C LEU A 27 -26.79 19.79 10.19
N GLN A 28 -27.54 20.53 11.02
CA GLN A 28 -27.48 20.37 12.48
C GLN A 28 -27.87 18.95 12.92
N LYS A 29 -28.89 18.36 12.29
CA LYS A 29 -29.30 16.97 12.58
C LYS A 29 -28.21 15.97 12.15
N LEU A 30 -27.62 16.13 10.97
CA LEU A 30 -26.49 15.32 10.52
C LEU A 30 -25.32 15.41 11.50
N GLU A 31 -25.00 16.62 11.95
CA GLU A 31 -23.94 16.87 12.92
C GLU A 31 -24.21 16.19 14.27
N GLY A 32 -25.47 16.16 14.72
CA GLY A 32 -25.88 15.38 15.89
C GLY A 32 -25.71 13.87 15.70
N LEU A 33 -26.04 13.33 14.52
CA LEU A 33 -25.84 11.91 14.19
C LEU A 33 -24.36 11.53 14.12
N ALA A 34 -23.53 12.41 13.56
CA ALA A 34 -22.09 12.22 13.41
C ALA A 34 -21.33 12.09 14.74
N GLN A 35 -21.94 12.45 15.87
CA GLN A 35 -21.37 12.23 17.21
C GLN A 35 -21.48 10.77 17.67
N ASN A 36 -22.26 9.93 16.99
CA ASN A 36 -22.38 8.54 17.37
C ASN A 36 -21.10 7.77 17.01
N PRO A 37 -20.52 6.95 17.90
CA PRO A 37 -19.28 6.22 17.63
C PRO A 37 -19.41 5.16 16.52
N LYS A 38 -20.65 4.80 16.13
CA LYS A 38 -20.90 3.94 14.95
C LYS A 38 -20.92 4.70 13.64
N VAL A 39 -20.90 6.02 13.66
CA VAL A 39 -20.82 6.86 12.46
C VAL A 39 -19.36 7.19 12.20
N VAL A 40 -18.86 6.71 11.07
CA VAL A 40 -17.42 6.70 10.74
C VAL A 40 -17.09 7.52 9.51
N ALA A 41 -18.09 8.15 8.89
CA ALA A 41 -17.90 9.02 7.72
C ALA A 41 -19.08 9.97 7.55
N ILE A 42 -18.83 11.07 6.83
CA ILE A 42 -19.87 11.89 6.23
C ILE A 42 -20.14 11.40 4.82
N GLY A 43 -21.41 11.15 4.51
CA GLY A 43 -21.86 10.68 3.21
C GLY A 43 -23.02 9.69 3.32
N GLU A 44 -23.60 9.28 2.21
CA GLU A 44 -23.22 9.64 0.85
C GLU A 44 -23.55 11.10 0.52
N THR A 45 -22.59 11.81 -0.08
CA THR A 45 -22.72 13.20 -0.58
C THR A 45 -21.99 13.31 -1.91
N GLY A 46 -22.12 14.43 -2.64
CA GLY A 46 -21.41 14.63 -3.90
C GLY A 46 -22.31 15.20 -4.99
N LEU A 47 -22.08 14.80 -6.24
CA LEU A 47 -22.74 15.35 -7.43
C LEU A 47 -23.24 14.23 -8.37
N ASP A 48 -24.49 14.34 -8.80
CA ASP A 48 -25.09 13.51 -9.85
C ASP A 48 -25.76 14.42 -10.90
N PHE A 49 -25.04 14.66 -12.00
CA PHE A 49 -25.55 15.44 -13.14
C PHE A 49 -26.18 14.56 -14.22
N HIS A 50 -26.24 13.24 -14.00
CA HIS A 50 -26.85 12.29 -14.91
C HIS A 50 -28.37 12.24 -14.74
N TYR A 51 -28.83 12.03 -13.50
CA TYR A 51 -30.27 12.02 -13.20
C TYR A 51 -30.81 13.39 -12.81
N ASP A 52 -29.93 14.29 -12.35
CA ASP A 52 -30.20 15.72 -12.08
C ASP A 52 -31.50 15.96 -11.28
N ARG A 53 -31.76 15.12 -10.25
CA ARG A 53 -33.01 15.16 -9.46
C ARG A 53 -33.10 16.40 -8.54
N SER A 54 -31.96 16.99 -8.22
CA SER A 54 -31.87 18.26 -7.52
C SER A 54 -31.09 19.29 -8.36
N PRO A 55 -31.44 20.59 -8.29
CA PRO A 55 -30.71 21.64 -9.01
C PRO A 55 -29.21 21.58 -8.70
N ARG A 56 -28.38 21.74 -9.72
CA ARG A 56 -26.92 21.58 -9.59
C ARG A 56 -26.31 22.52 -8.57
N ASP A 57 -26.80 23.76 -8.49
CA ASP A 57 -26.42 24.74 -7.46
C ASP A 57 -26.75 24.23 -6.05
N ALA A 58 -27.92 23.63 -5.85
CA ALA A 58 -28.27 22.98 -4.58
C ALA A 58 -27.36 21.77 -4.28
N GLN A 59 -27.04 20.93 -5.27
CA GLN A 59 -26.11 19.82 -5.11
C GLN A 59 -24.71 20.31 -4.68
N ILE A 60 -24.19 21.33 -5.38
CA ILE A 60 -22.88 21.93 -5.08
C ILE A 60 -22.86 22.54 -3.67
N ALA A 61 -23.90 23.30 -3.31
CA ALA A 61 -24.01 23.89 -1.97
C ALA A 61 -24.08 22.83 -0.87
N ALA A 62 -24.91 21.79 -1.06
CA ALA A 62 -25.04 20.68 -0.13
C ALA A 62 -23.75 19.87 0.01
N PHE A 63 -23.03 19.65 -1.09
CA PHE A 63 -21.75 18.96 -1.09
C PHE A 63 -20.70 19.76 -0.32
N LYS A 64 -20.53 21.05 -0.64
CA LYS A 64 -19.60 21.95 0.07
C LYS A 64 -19.91 22.02 1.58
N ALA A 65 -21.17 22.14 1.96
CA ALA A 65 -21.57 22.19 3.37
C ALA A 65 -21.25 20.89 4.13
N GLN A 66 -21.43 19.73 3.50
CA GLN A 66 -21.09 18.44 4.11
C GLN A 66 -19.58 18.20 4.20
N LEU A 67 -18.79 18.72 3.25
CA LEU A 67 -17.32 18.73 3.35
C LEU A 67 -16.83 19.58 4.54
N GLU A 68 -17.45 20.73 4.77
CA GLU A 68 -17.14 21.53 5.97
C GLU A 68 -17.51 20.80 7.26
N LEU A 69 -18.66 20.11 7.29
CA LEU A 69 -19.03 19.28 8.45
C LEU A 69 -18.02 18.15 8.69
N ALA A 70 -17.59 17.46 7.64
CA ALA A 70 -16.59 16.40 7.73
C ALA A 70 -15.27 16.91 8.34
N LYS A 71 -14.80 18.09 7.91
CA LYS A 71 -13.62 18.75 8.49
C LYS A 71 -13.81 19.07 9.97
N ARG A 72 -14.93 19.68 10.36
CA ARG A 72 -15.23 20.00 11.78
C ARG A 72 -15.26 18.77 12.67
N ARG A 73 -15.66 17.62 12.13
CA ARG A 73 -15.77 16.34 12.87
C ARG A 73 -14.58 15.43 12.68
N SER A 74 -13.59 15.83 11.88
CA SER A 74 -12.44 15.00 11.50
C SER A 74 -12.86 13.61 11.00
N LEU A 75 -13.94 13.57 10.21
CA LEU A 75 -14.47 12.35 9.61
C LEU A 75 -14.12 12.29 8.13
N PRO A 76 -13.83 11.09 7.59
CA PRO A 76 -13.66 10.90 6.15
C PRO A 76 -14.98 11.12 5.39
N VAL A 77 -14.88 11.27 4.06
CA VAL A 77 -16.03 11.54 3.19
C VAL A 77 -16.25 10.43 2.16
N VAL A 78 -17.48 9.93 2.07
CA VAL A 78 -17.94 9.01 1.02
C VAL A 78 -18.64 9.81 -0.07
N VAL A 79 -18.01 9.88 -1.24
CA VAL A 79 -18.39 10.79 -2.33
C VAL A 79 -18.97 10.04 -3.51
N HIS A 80 -20.20 10.40 -3.87
CA HIS A 80 -20.86 10.06 -5.13
C HIS A 80 -20.45 11.03 -6.23
N ALA A 81 -20.07 10.52 -7.40
CA ALA A 81 -19.79 11.35 -8.56
C ALA A 81 -20.26 10.67 -9.84
N ARG A 82 -21.25 11.26 -10.52
CA ARG A 82 -21.77 10.76 -11.79
C ARG A 82 -22.00 11.89 -12.78
N ASP A 83 -21.37 11.77 -13.95
CA ASP A 83 -21.34 12.80 -15.02
C ASP A 83 -20.92 14.20 -14.51
N ALA A 84 -20.13 14.25 -13.43
CA ALA A 84 -19.73 15.47 -12.71
C ALA A 84 -18.28 15.38 -12.18
N HIS A 85 -17.41 14.68 -12.92
CA HIS A 85 -16.08 14.29 -12.44
C HIS A 85 -15.15 15.49 -12.20
N ALA A 86 -15.09 16.44 -13.14
CA ALA A 86 -14.22 17.61 -13.03
C ALA A 86 -14.65 18.50 -11.85
N GLU A 87 -15.94 18.82 -11.77
CA GLU A 87 -16.53 19.63 -10.71
C GLU A 87 -16.33 18.99 -9.34
N THR A 88 -16.52 17.67 -9.23
CA THR A 88 -16.26 16.95 -7.97
C THR A 88 -14.81 17.10 -7.54
N MET A 89 -13.86 16.84 -8.45
CA MET A 89 -12.44 16.93 -8.14
C MET A 89 -11.99 18.35 -7.83
N ASP A 90 -12.60 19.37 -8.44
CA ASP A 90 -12.33 20.77 -8.16
C ASP A 90 -12.83 21.19 -6.77
N ILE A 91 -14.06 20.82 -6.42
CA ILE A 91 -14.64 21.11 -5.10
C ILE A 91 -13.84 20.42 -3.99
N LEU A 92 -13.44 19.15 -4.18
CA LEU A 92 -12.62 18.44 -3.20
C LEU A 92 -11.26 19.10 -3.00
N ARG A 93 -10.63 19.58 -4.08
CA ARG A 93 -9.36 20.33 -4.01
C ARG A 93 -9.54 21.64 -3.24
N GLU A 94 -10.57 22.42 -3.56
CA GLU A 94 -10.87 23.69 -2.89
C GLU A 94 -11.16 23.50 -1.40
N ALA A 95 -11.88 22.43 -1.04
CA ALA A 95 -12.23 22.14 0.34
C ALA A 95 -11.02 21.72 1.20
N GLY A 96 -9.92 21.28 0.58
CA GLY A 96 -8.71 20.84 1.27
C GLY A 96 -8.88 19.52 2.03
N VAL A 97 -9.83 18.68 1.64
CA VAL A 97 -10.07 17.37 2.27
C VAL A 97 -9.14 16.31 1.69
N THR A 98 -8.60 15.45 2.54
CA THR A 98 -7.63 14.39 2.19
C THR A 98 -8.21 12.99 2.31
N ASP A 99 -9.11 12.75 3.27
CA ASP A 99 -9.71 11.44 3.52
C ASP A 99 -11.02 11.30 2.74
N VAL A 100 -10.88 11.02 1.44
CA VAL A 100 -12.00 10.85 0.51
C VAL A 100 -11.99 9.46 -0.09
N VAL A 101 -13.17 8.85 -0.20
CA VAL A 101 -13.42 7.71 -1.09
C VAL A 101 -14.42 8.12 -2.16
N LEU A 102 -14.03 7.97 -3.42
CA LEU A 102 -14.94 8.07 -4.57
C LEU A 102 -15.60 6.70 -4.71
N HIS A 103 -16.82 6.60 -4.18
CA HIS A 103 -17.55 5.32 -4.17
C HIS A 103 -18.25 5.06 -5.51
N CYS A 104 -18.54 3.79 -5.80
CA CYS A 104 -19.12 3.36 -7.07
C CYS A 104 -18.43 4.02 -8.27
N PHE A 105 -17.10 3.96 -8.28
CA PHE A 105 -16.27 4.74 -9.18
C PHE A 105 -16.62 4.50 -10.64
N ALA A 106 -17.07 5.57 -11.30
CA ALA A 106 -17.48 5.58 -12.70
C ALA A 106 -16.55 6.40 -13.61
N GLY A 107 -15.43 6.91 -13.08
CA GLY A 107 -14.44 7.68 -13.83
C GLY A 107 -13.50 6.82 -14.68
N ASP A 108 -12.59 7.49 -15.38
CA ASP A 108 -11.56 6.86 -16.20
C ASP A 108 -10.21 6.72 -15.49
N ALA A 109 -9.20 6.24 -16.21
CA ALA A 109 -7.84 6.07 -15.70
C ALA A 109 -7.16 7.39 -15.31
N ALA A 110 -7.47 8.50 -16.00
CA ALA A 110 -6.89 9.80 -15.69
C ALA A 110 -7.44 10.32 -14.34
N MET A 111 -8.76 10.21 -14.14
CA MET A 111 -9.38 10.55 -12.85
C MET A 111 -8.88 9.65 -11.72
N ALA A 112 -8.71 8.35 -11.96
CA ALA A 112 -8.16 7.43 -10.95
C ALA A 112 -6.71 7.78 -10.57
N ALA A 113 -5.87 8.16 -11.54
CA ALA A 113 -4.51 8.65 -11.27
C ALA A 113 -4.52 9.98 -10.49
N GLN A 114 -5.46 10.88 -10.80
CA GLN A 114 -5.64 12.14 -10.06
C GLN A 114 -6.14 11.90 -8.62
N ALA A 115 -7.03 10.94 -8.41
CA ALA A 115 -7.49 10.53 -7.09
C ALA A 115 -6.31 9.99 -6.27
N ARG A 116 -5.51 9.08 -6.86
CA ARG A 116 -4.30 8.53 -6.25
C ARG A 116 -3.29 9.60 -5.86
N SER A 117 -3.02 10.59 -6.72
CA SER A 117 -2.04 11.65 -6.42
C SER A 117 -2.46 12.55 -5.26
N ARG A 118 -3.76 12.54 -4.91
CA ARG A 118 -4.33 13.23 -3.75
C ARG A 118 -4.58 12.30 -2.55
N ASN A 119 -4.10 11.05 -2.61
CA ASN A 119 -4.32 10.02 -1.60
C ASN A 119 -5.80 9.67 -1.38
N TYR A 120 -6.66 9.92 -2.37
CA TYR A 120 -8.06 9.51 -2.34
C TYR A 120 -8.16 8.02 -2.66
N LEU A 121 -9.12 7.37 -2.04
CA LEU A 121 -9.49 5.99 -2.33
C LEU A 121 -10.57 5.96 -3.41
N ILE A 122 -10.62 4.88 -4.18
CA ILE A 122 -11.74 4.58 -5.07
C ILE A 122 -12.31 3.22 -4.68
N SER A 123 -13.63 3.07 -4.68
CA SER A 123 -14.27 1.77 -4.56
C SER A 123 -15.06 1.44 -5.82
N ALA A 124 -15.13 0.16 -6.15
CA ALA A 124 -15.97 -0.31 -7.23
C ALA A 124 -16.62 -1.65 -6.88
N GLY A 125 -17.92 -1.74 -7.16
CA GLY A 125 -18.72 -2.91 -6.89
C GLY A 125 -18.90 -3.86 -8.08
N GLY A 126 -20.12 -4.40 -8.21
CA GLY A 126 -20.47 -5.37 -9.25
C GLY A 126 -20.21 -4.93 -10.69
N PRO A 127 -20.25 -3.63 -11.08
CA PRO A 127 -19.89 -3.20 -12.42
C PRO A 127 -18.51 -3.63 -12.89
N ALA A 128 -17.55 -3.87 -11.99
CA ALA A 128 -16.23 -4.40 -12.33
C ALA A 128 -16.30 -5.76 -13.07
N THR A 129 -17.37 -6.52 -12.84
CA THR A 129 -17.59 -7.84 -13.44
C THR A 129 -18.29 -7.80 -14.80
N PHE A 130 -18.78 -6.63 -15.24
CA PHE A 130 -19.57 -6.51 -16.46
C PHE A 130 -18.68 -6.41 -17.70
N LYS A 131 -19.08 -7.07 -18.79
CA LYS A 131 -18.35 -7.05 -20.08
C LYS A 131 -18.19 -5.65 -20.69
N ASN A 132 -19.10 -4.72 -20.38
CA ASN A 132 -19.14 -3.39 -20.99
C ASN A 132 -18.39 -2.32 -20.18
N SER A 133 -17.83 -2.65 -19.03
CA SER A 133 -17.12 -1.70 -18.16
C SER A 133 -15.70 -1.44 -18.67
N ARG A 134 -15.57 -0.87 -19.88
CA ARG A 134 -14.28 -0.76 -20.58
C ARG A 134 -13.25 0.08 -19.82
N HIS A 135 -13.68 1.15 -19.15
CA HIS A 135 -12.78 2.08 -18.46
C HIS A 135 -12.36 1.62 -17.06
N LEU A 136 -13.19 0.83 -16.38
CA LEU A 136 -12.97 0.49 -14.98
C LEU A 136 -11.70 -0.37 -14.76
N PRO A 137 -11.39 -1.40 -15.58
CA PRO A 137 -10.13 -2.13 -15.46
C PRO A 137 -8.88 -1.24 -15.59
N GLU A 138 -8.91 -0.23 -16.45
CA GLU A 138 -7.80 0.72 -16.61
C GLU A 138 -7.71 1.66 -15.41
N ALA A 139 -8.85 2.14 -14.91
CA ALA A 139 -8.93 2.95 -13.69
C ALA A 139 -8.39 2.22 -12.46
N LEU A 140 -8.77 0.96 -12.24
CA LEU A 140 -8.27 0.17 -11.11
C LEU A 140 -6.75 -0.03 -11.18
N ARG A 141 -6.19 -0.21 -12.39
CA ARG A 141 -4.73 -0.29 -12.59
C ARG A 141 -4.03 1.04 -12.31
N ALA A 142 -4.62 2.16 -12.72
CA ALA A 142 -4.07 3.49 -12.48
C ALA A 142 -4.06 3.86 -10.98
N ALA A 143 -5.10 3.46 -10.24
CA ALA A 143 -5.24 3.76 -8.81
C ALA A 143 -4.22 3.03 -7.93
N SER A 144 -3.74 1.84 -8.30
CA SER A 144 -2.98 0.89 -7.45
C SER A 144 -3.82 0.30 -6.30
N LEU A 145 -3.52 -0.93 -5.89
CA LEU A 145 -4.33 -1.67 -4.90
C LEU A 145 -4.42 -0.95 -3.54
N GLU A 146 -3.39 -0.19 -3.17
CA GLU A 146 -3.33 0.62 -1.95
C GLU A 146 -4.35 1.76 -1.92
N HIS A 147 -4.92 2.11 -3.08
CA HIS A 147 -5.95 3.14 -3.20
C HIS A 147 -7.32 2.57 -3.58
N LEU A 148 -7.49 1.26 -3.48
CA LEU A 148 -8.76 0.59 -3.81
C LEU A 148 -9.50 0.15 -2.54
N MET A 149 -10.82 0.15 -2.63
CA MET A 149 -11.72 -0.51 -1.69
C MET A 149 -12.71 -1.40 -2.45
N LEU A 150 -13.18 -2.45 -1.79
CA LEU A 150 -14.27 -3.28 -2.31
C LEU A 150 -15.60 -2.78 -1.74
N GLU A 151 -16.65 -2.86 -2.54
CA GLU A 151 -18.01 -2.52 -2.13
C GLU A 151 -19.02 -3.39 -2.90
N THR A 152 -20.29 -3.32 -2.52
CA THR A 152 -21.38 -3.88 -3.33
C THR A 152 -22.35 -2.82 -3.83
N ASP A 153 -22.53 -1.73 -3.08
CA ASP A 153 -23.64 -0.78 -3.26
C ASP A 153 -25.01 -1.48 -3.27
N CYS A 154 -25.18 -2.50 -2.42
CA CYS A 154 -26.43 -3.24 -2.35
C CYS A 154 -27.59 -2.33 -1.89
N PRO A 155 -28.79 -2.46 -2.49
CA PRO A 155 -29.26 -3.59 -3.30
C PRO A 155 -28.98 -3.51 -4.81
N TYR A 156 -28.21 -2.54 -5.27
CA TYR A 156 -27.99 -2.25 -6.68
C TYR A 156 -26.81 -3.01 -7.29
N MET A 157 -26.76 -3.06 -8.63
CA MET A 157 -25.57 -3.47 -9.41
C MET A 157 -24.93 -4.81 -9.01
N ALA A 158 -25.73 -5.87 -8.84
CA ALA A 158 -25.22 -7.20 -8.54
C ALA A 158 -24.14 -7.67 -9.54
N PRO A 159 -23.01 -8.24 -9.07
CA PRO A 159 -21.95 -8.77 -9.93
C PRO A 159 -22.41 -9.99 -10.74
N VAL A 160 -21.71 -10.31 -11.82
CA VAL A 160 -21.84 -11.60 -12.52
C VAL A 160 -21.47 -12.73 -11.55
N PRO A 161 -22.26 -13.84 -11.48
CA PRO A 161 -23.37 -14.23 -12.37
C PRO A 161 -24.77 -13.72 -11.98
N TYR A 162 -24.90 -12.93 -10.91
CA TYR A 162 -26.18 -12.44 -10.38
C TYR A 162 -26.67 -11.12 -11.01
N ARG A 163 -26.09 -10.69 -12.14
CA ARG A 163 -26.44 -9.43 -12.80
C ARG A 163 -27.95 -9.36 -13.08
N GLY A 164 -28.59 -8.28 -12.65
CA GLY A 164 -30.03 -8.06 -12.77
C GLY A 164 -30.86 -8.55 -11.58
N GLN A 165 -30.24 -9.25 -10.62
CA GLN A 165 -30.85 -9.63 -9.34
C GLN A 165 -30.54 -8.59 -8.26
N ARG A 166 -31.19 -8.72 -7.10
CA ARG A 166 -30.89 -7.92 -5.91
C ARG A 166 -29.46 -8.24 -5.45
N ASN A 167 -28.65 -7.20 -5.28
CA ASN A 167 -27.30 -7.34 -4.74
C ASN A 167 -27.31 -7.48 -3.21
N GLU A 168 -26.25 -8.05 -2.66
CA GLU A 168 -26.07 -8.22 -1.21
C GLU A 168 -24.58 -8.30 -0.84
N PRO A 169 -24.21 -7.98 0.42
CA PRO A 169 -22.80 -7.99 0.85
C PRO A 169 -22.08 -9.33 0.67
N SER A 170 -22.81 -10.45 0.65
CA SER A 170 -22.24 -11.80 0.44
C SER A 170 -21.59 -11.97 -0.94
N TYR A 171 -21.87 -11.08 -1.90
CA TYR A 171 -21.30 -11.12 -3.25
C TYR A 171 -19.94 -10.43 -3.37
N LEU A 172 -19.45 -9.79 -2.30
CA LEU A 172 -18.13 -9.14 -2.27
C LEU A 172 -16.96 -10.05 -2.73
N PRO A 173 -16.91 -11.37 -2.41
CA PRO A 173 -15.86 -12.26 -2.90
C PRO A 173 -15.79 -12.38 -4.43
N LEU A 174 -16.92 -12.24 -5.13
CA LEU A 174 -16.95 -12.25 -6.61
C LEU A 174 -16.27 -11.00 -7.18
N ILE A 175 -16.46 -9.87 -6.52
CA ILE A 175 -15.86 -8.58 -6.89
C ILE A 175 -14.36 -8.61 -6.60
N ALA A 176 -13.96 -9.15 -5.44
CA ALA A 176 -12.55 -9.38 -5.09
C ALA A 176 -11.84 -10.28 -6.10
N ALA A 177 -12.49 -11.37 -6.54
CA ALA A 177 -11.96 -12.25 -7.57
C ALA A 177 -11.74 -11.52 -8.91
N LYS A 178 -12.66 -10.63 -9.27
CA LYS A 178 -12.51 -9.83 -10.49
C LYS A 178 -11.38 -8.80 -10.39
N PHE A 179 -11.20 -8.17 -9.23
CA PHE A 179 -10.07 -7.27 -8.98
C PHE A 179 -8.74 -8.02 -9.10
N ALA A 180 -8.64 -9.23 -8.56
CA ALA A 180 -7.45 -10.07 -8.66
C ALA A 180 -7.09 -10.41 -10.11
N GLU A 181 -8.10 -10.72 -10.94
CA GLU A 181 -7.93 -10.92 -12.39
C GLU A 181 -7.41 -9.65 -13.10
N ILE A 182 -8.03 -8.50 -12.83
CA ILE A 182 -7.68 -7.21 -13.46
C ILE A 182 -6.25 -6.78 -13.08
N LEU A 183 -5.88 -6.99 -11.82
CA LEU A 183 -4.62 -6.58 -11.20
C LEU A 183 -3.60 -7.72 -11.11
N SER A 184 -3.72 -8.73 -11.97
CA SER A 184 -2.81 -9.87 -12.04
C SER A 184 -1.33 -9.44 -11.96
N PRO A 185 -0.46 -10.16 -11.22
CA PRO A 185 -0.65 -11.51 -10.67
C PRO A 185 -1.11 -11.55 -9.19
N LEU A 186 -1.96 -10.61 -8.76
CA LEU A 186 -2.49 -10.61 -7.38
C LEU A 186 -3.52 -11.72 -7.16
N THR A 187 -3.55 -12.28 -5.94
CA THR A 187 -4.55 -13.27 -5.53
C THR A 187 -5.79 -12.59 -4.92
N VAL A 188 -6.89 -13.34 -4.77
CA VAL A 188 -8.07 -12.87 -4.03
C VAL A 188 -7.71 -12.53 -2.59
N GLY A 189 -6.82 -13.30 -1.97
CA GLY A 189 -6.29 -13.03 -0.63
C GLY A 189 -5.52 -11.72 -0.55
N ASP A 190 -4.70 -11.40 -1.57
CA ASP A 190 -4.00 -10.11 -1.64
C ASP A 190 -4.99 -8.94 -1.72
N VAL A 191 -5.98 -9.03 -2.61
CA VAL A 191 -7.00 -7.99 -2.76
C VAL A 191 -7.79 -7.81 -1.48
N GLY A 192 -8.26 -8.91 -0.87
CA GLY A 192 -9.01 -8.86 0.37
C GLY A 192 -8.21 -8.24 1.52
N ARG A 193 -6.95 -8.65 1.68
CA ARG A 193 -6.07 -8.11 2.74
C ARG A 193 -5.80 -6.62 2.56
N VAL A 194 -5.37 -6.18 1.37
CA VAL A 194 -5.04 -4.76 1.17
C VAL A 194 -6.30 -3.88 1.25
N THR A 195 -7.40 -4.27 0.61
CA THR A 195 -8.61 -3.43 0.61
C THR A 195 -9.29 -3.39 1.99
N THR A 196 -9.21 -4.47 2.78
CA THR A 196 -9.63 -4.44 4.20
C THR A 196 -8.79 -3.45 4.99
N HIS A 197 -7.46 -3.51 4.88
CA HIS A 197 -6.58 -2.57 5.55
C HIS A 197 -6.85 -1.11 5.14
N ASN A 198 -7.11 -0.87 3.85
CA ASN A 198 -7.47 0.47 3.36
C ASN A 198 -8.76 0.98 4.00
N ALA A 199 -9.80 0.14 4.08
CA ALA A 199 -11.08 0.47 4.71
C ALA A 199 -10.93 0.73 6.22
N GLU A 200 -10.22 -0.14 6.93
CA GLU A 200 -9.94 0.01 8.37
C GLU A 200 -9.21 1.32 8.67
N ARG A 201 -8.14 1.62 7.90
CA ARG A 201 -7.40 2.88 8.01
C ARG A 201 -8.28 4.09 7.72
N PHE A 202 -9.07 4.04 6.65
CA PHE A 202 -9.87 5.15 6.19
C PHE A 202 -11.01 5.50 7.17
N PHE A 203 -11.74 4.49 7.64
CA PHE A 203 -12.87 4.68 8.56
C PHE A 203 -12.46 4.68 10.04
N GLY A 204 -11.20 4.40 10.37
CA GLY A 204 -10.75 4.29 11.76
C GLY A 204 -11.41 3.14 12.52
N ILE A 205 -11.63 2.02 11.83
CA ILE A 205 -12.31 0.82 12.37
C ILE A 205 -11.39 -0.39 12.36
N GLY A 206 -11.83 -1.45 13.05
CA GLY A 206 -11.08 -2.71 13.11
C GLY A 206 -10.00 -2.70 14.19
N ALA A 207 -9.26 -3.80 14.27
CA ALA A 207 -8.11 -3.93 15.17
C ALA A 207 -6.83 -3.80 14.37
N VAL A 208 -5.79 -3.21 14.97
CA VAL A 208 -4.45 -3.18 14.34
C VAL A 208 -3.96 -4.62 14.20
N PRO A 209 -3.68 -5.11 12.97
CA PRO A 209 -3.16 -6.46 12.78
C PRO A 209 -1.85 -6.67 13.53
N ALA A 210 -1.66 -7.88 14.07
CA ALA A 210 -0.41 -8.24 14.73
C ALA A 210 0.78 -8.12 13.79
N ALA A 211 1.93 -7.75 14.34
CA ALA A 211 3.18 -7.65 13.59
C ALA A 211 3.56 -8.99 12.95
N GLN A 212 4.03 -8.94 11.70
CA GLN A 212 4.37 -10.11 10.93
C GLN A 212 5.88 -10.34 10.92
N ILE A 213 6.32 -11.50 11.43
CA ILE A 213 7.70 -11.99 11.30
C ILE A 213 7.96 -12.50 9.88
N ALA A 214 6.98 -13.23 9.32
CA ALA A 214 7.01 -13.71 7.95
C ALA A 214 5.72 -13.27 7.24
N TYR A 215 5.83 -12.77 6.02
CA TYR A 215 4.68 -12.29 5.25
C TYR A 215 4.87 -12.60 3.76
N GLN A 216 3.76 -12.94 3.10
CA GLN A 216 3.78 -13.33 1.69
C GLN A 216 3.40 -12.15 0.80
N ILE A 217 4.22 -11.90 -0.22
CA ILE A 217 3.85 -11.03 -1.34
C ILE A 217 3.98 -11.87 -2.61
N ARG A 218 2.85 -12.10 -3.29
CA ARG A 218 2.75 -12.99 -4.45
C ARG A 218 3.27 -14.39 -4.12
N ASP A 219 4.29 -14.88 -4.81
CA ASP A 219 4.87 -16.21 -4.67
C ASP A 219 6.11 -16.26 -3.77
N SER A 220 6.48 -15.14 -3.13
CA SER A 220 7.68 -15.03 -2.31
C SER A 220 7.33 -14.79 -0.84
N LEU A 221 8.09 -15.40 0.07
CA LEU A 221 7.96 -15.17 1.51
C LEU A 221 9.03 -14.17 1.97
N TYR A 222 8.63 -13.15 2.71
CA TYR A 222 9.51 -12.10 3.22
C TYR A 222 9.66 -12.23 4.73
N LEU A 223 10.90 -12.07 5.22
CA LEU A 223 11.26 -12.21 6.63
C LEU A 223 11.67 -10.88 7.23
N ASN A 224 10.95 -10.48 8.28
CA ASN A 224 11.16 -9.28 9.05
C ASN A 224 11.79 -9.62 10.40
N LEU A 225 13.06 -9.24 10.58
CA LEU A 225 13.87 -9.68 11.73
C LEU A 225 14.17 -8.58 12.74
N THR A 226 13.98 -7.32 12.37
CA THR A 226 14.31 -6.16 13.21
C THR A 226 13.62 -4.90 12.71
N ASN A 227 13.30 -4.00 13.65
CA ASN A 227 12.86 -2.63 13.35
C ASN A 227 14.03 -1.65 13.17
N ARG A 228 15.26 -2.09 13.47
CA ARG A 228 16.45 -1.24 13.46
C ARG A 228 17.02 -1.15 12.05
N CYS A 229 17.55 0.01 11.69
CA CYS A 229 18.31 0.20 10.45
C CYS A 229 19.41 1.22 10.71
N THR A 230 20.54 1.07 10.01
CA THR A 230 21.66 2.02 10.06
C THR A 230 21.43 3.25 9.17
N ASN A 231 20.42 3.21 8.30
CA ASN A 231 19.98 4.32 7.47
C ASN A 231 18.69 4.96 7.99
N ALA A 232 18.58 6.27 7.78
CA ALA A 232 17.38 7.07 8.02
C ALA A 232 16.91 7.74 6.72
N CYS A 233 16.74 6.92 5.66
CA CYS A 233 16.52 7.42 4.30
C CYS A 233 15.33 8.40 4.20
N THR A 234 15.45 9.40 3.34
CA THR A 234 14.38 10.37 3.03
C THR A 234 13.10 9.73 2.51
N PHE A 235 13.21 8.55 1.92
CA PHE A 235 12.11 7.77 1.34
C PHE A 235 11.66 6.60 2.22
N CYS A 236 12.23 6.45 3.43
CA CYS A 236 12.03 5.24 4.22
C CYS A 236 10.56 5.06 4.62
N ILE A 237 9.99 3.89 4.31
CA ILE A 237 8.62 3.55 4.68
C ILE A 237 8.39 3.63 6.20
N ARG A 238 9.44 3.39 7.00
CA ARG A 238 9.41 3.50 8.46
C ARG A 238 9.03 4.88 9.01
N GLN A 239 9.12 5.91 8.17
CA GLN A 239 8.72 7.27 8.52
C GLN A 239 7.28 7.58 8.08
N LYS A 240 6.67 6.70 7.28
CA LYS A 240 5.36 6.91 6.64
C LYS A 240 4.29 5.97 7.19
N THR A 241 4.59 4.68 7.33
CA THR A 241 3.63 3.67 7.78
C THR A 241 4.34 2.41 8.28
N ASP A 242 3.67 1.69 9.17
CA ASP A 242 4.08 0.37 9.64
C ASP A 242 3.62 -0.76 8.70
N PHE A 243 2.82 -0.43 7.67
CA PHE A 243 2.20 -1.41 6.80
C PHE A 243 2.81 -1.48 5.40
N ILE A 244 3.00 -2.69 4.89
CA ILE A 244 3.32 -2.95 3.48
C ILE A 244 2.34 -3.98 2.94
N LYS A 245 1.62 -3.64 1.87
CA LYS A 245 0.55 -4.50 1.30
C LYS A 245 -0.40 -5.01 2.40
N GLY A 246 -0.80 -4.17 3.36
CA GLY A 246 -1.69 -4.58 4.46
C GLY A 246 -1.08 -5.52 5.51
N HIS A 247 0.22 -5.83 5.44
CA HIS A 247 0.94 -6.50 6.53
C HIS A 247 1.56 -5.48 7.48
N ASN A 248 1.28 -5.58 8.78
CA ASN A 248 1.96 -4.80 9.80
C ASN A 248 3.39 -5.35 9.98
N LEU A 249 4.40 -4.54 9.69
CA LEU A 249 5.81 -4.90 9.78
C LEU A 249 6.52 -4.32 11.00
N ARG A 250 5.85 -3.54 11.85
CA ARG A 250 6.49 -3.05 13.07
C ARG A 250 6.41 -4.09 14.17
N LEU A 251 7.53 -4.76 14.41
CA LEU A 251 7.63 -5.82 15.41
C LEU A 251 7.51 -5.25 16.83
N ASP A 252 6.79 -5.93 17.72
CA ASP A 252 6.75 -5.56 19.14
C ASP A 252 8.12 -5.80 19.81
N ARG A 253 8.79 -6.89 19.40
CA ARG A 253 10.17 -7.21 19.76
C ARG A 253 10.87 -7.96 18.63
N GLU A 254 12.19 -7.98 18.70
CA GLU A 254 13.00 -8.79 17.79
C GLU A 254 12.74 -10.29 18.00
N PRO A 255 12.38 -11.05 16.94
CA PRO A 255 12.11 -12.49 17.06
C PRO A 255 13.39 -13.29 17.22
N ASP A 256 13.28 -14.46 17.84
CA ASP A 256 14.34 -15.47 17.89
C ASP A 256 14.28 -16.45 16.71
N TYR A 257 15.21 -17.40 16.66
CA TYR A 257 15.30 -18.41 15.60
C TYR A 257 14.06 -19.32 15.53
N GLY A 258 13.55 -19.77 16.68
CA GLY A 258 12.39 -20.66 16.74
C GLY A 258 11.15 -19.97 16.20
N GLU A 259 10.93 -18.72 16.59
CA GLU A 259 9.81 -17.90 16.13
C GLU A 259 9.85 -17.66 14.62
N VAL A 260 11.03 -17.39 14.06
CA VAL A 260 11.19 -17.20 12.61
C VAL A 260 10.90 -18.50 11.86
N VAL A 261 11.43 -19.64 12.32
CA VAL A 261 11.18 -20.95 11.70
C VAL A 261 9.70 -21.33 11.74
N VAL A 262 9.03 -21.09 12.88
CA VAL A 262 7.58 -21.33 13.01
C VAL A 262 6.80 -20.41 12.07
N ALA A 263 7.17 -19.14 11.98
CA ALA A 263 6.52 -18.18 11.09
C ALA A 263 6.70 -18.52 9.60
N ILE A 264 7.84 -19.13 9.21
CA ILE A 264 8.07 -19.62 7.85
C ILE A 264 7.17 -20.81 7.52
N GLY A 265 6.99 -21.73 8.47
CA GLY A 265 6.24 -22.96 8.24
C GLY A 265 6.92 -23.84 7.18
N ASP A 266 6.21 -24.10 6.08
CA ASP A 266 6.72 -24.90 4.94
C ASP A 266 7.25 -23.99 3.82
N PRO A 267 8.58 -23.84 3.68
CA PRO A 267 9.15 -22.92 2.71
C PRO A 267 9.05 -23.42 1.26
N SER A 268 8.66 -24.69 1.02
CA SER A 268 8.55 -25.25 -0.34
C SER A 268 7.38 -24.66 -1.13
N LYS A 269 6.44 -24.01 -0.44
CA LYS A 269 5.29 -23.31 -1.04
C LYS A 269 5.65 -22.02 -1.76
N TYR A 270 6.85 -21.51 -1.55
CA TYR A 270 7.30 -20.22 -2.06
C TYR A 270 8.39 -20.40 -3.09
N ARG A 271 8.40 -19.53 -4.11
CA ARG A 271 9.48 -19.45 -5.11
C ARG A 271 10.82 -19.13 -4.45
N GLU A 272 10.80 -18.25 -3.47
CA GLU A 272 11.97 -17.82 -2.70
C GLU A 272 11.57 -17.33 -1.31
N VAL A 273 12.54 -17.36 -0.40
CA VAL A 273 12.46 -16.72 0.92
C VAL A 273 13.44 -15.56 0.96
N VAL A 274 12.94 -14.39 1.32
CA VAL A 274 13.64 -13.12 1.21
C VAL A 274 13.84 -12.54 2.60
N PHE A 275 15.09 -12.39 3.03
CA PHE A 275 15.42 -11.52 4.16
C PHE A 275 15.23 -10.08 3.73
N CYS A 276 14.11 -9.50 4.13
CA CYS A 276 13.69 -8.16 3.76
C CYS A 276 12.64 -7.75 4.79
N GLY A 277 12.94 -6.72 5.56
CA GLY A 277 12.09 -6.31 6.67
C GLY A 277 11.84 -4.82 6.71
N TYR A 278 11.18 -4.42 7.78
CA TYR A 278 11.02 -3.01 8.14
C TYR A 278 12.40 -2.37 8.37
N GLY A 279 13.33 -3.09 9.01
CA GLY A 279 14.72 -2.72 9.24
C GLY A 279 15.76 -3.45 8.36
N GLU A 280 17.03 -3.28 8.73
CA GLU A 280 18.20 -3.88 8.06
C GLU A 280 18.48 -5.31 8.57
N PRO A 281 18.30 -6.36 7.76
CA PRO A 281 18.47 -7.74 8.20
C PRO A 281 19.87 -8.05 8.75
N LEU A 282 20.93 -7.43 8.22
CA LEU A 282 22.31 -7.72 8.65
C LEU A 282 22.66 -7.19 10.04
N LEU A 283 21.81 -6.39 10.68
CA LEU A 283 21.90 -6.13 12.12
C LEU A 283 21.65 -7.40 12.96
N ARG A 284 21.04 -8.42 12.36
CA ARG A 284 20.80 -9.75 12.93
C ARG A 284 21.58 -10.83 12.16
N LEU A 285 22.82 -10.54 11.76
CA LEU A 285 23.66 -11.43 10.92
C LEU A 285 23.64 -12.90 11.35
N GLU A 286 23.84 -13.20 12.64
CA GLU A 286 23.86 -14.59 13.11
C GLU A 286 22.50 -15.29 12.94
N LEU A 287 21.40 -14.58 13.18
CA LEU A 287 20.06 -15.12 12.93
C LEU A 287 19.82 -15.33 11.43
N VAL A 288 20.24 -14.39 10.58
CA VAL A 288 20.18 -14.53 9.12
C VAL A 288 20.91 -15.80 8.68
N LYS A 289 22.14 -16.03 9.17
CA LYS A 289 22.93 -17.23 8.86
C LYS A 289 22.24 -18.51 9.31
N GLN A 290 21.74 -18.55 10.55
CA GLN A 290 21.03 -19.72 11.10
C GLN A 290 19.78 -20.07 10.29
N VAL A 291 18.94 -19.07 10.00
CA VAL A 291 17.70 -19.27 9.23
C VAL A 291 18.02 -19.63 7.78
N ALA A 292 19.02 -18.98 7.16
CA ALA A 292 19.44 -19.31 5.80
C ALA A 292 19.94 -20.77 5.71
N ALA A 293 20.76 -21.23 6.66
CA ALA A 293 21.22 -22.62 6.70
C ALA A 293 20.04 -23.61 6.80
N TRP A 294 19.06 -23.31 7.65
CA TRP A 294 17.83 -24.10 7.78
C TRP A 294 16.99 -24.14 6.49
N LEU A 295 16.93 -23.02 5.77
CA LEU A 295 16.28 -22.90 4.45
C LEU A 295 17.03 -23.69 3.36
N LYS A 296 18.37 -23.64 3.34
CA LYS A 296 19.18 -24.40 2.37
C LYS A 296 19.04 -25.91 2.56
N GLN A 297 18.92 -26.40 3.79
CA GLN A 297 18.60 -27.81 4.07
C GLN A 297 17.26 -28.25 3.45
N ARG A 298 16.35 -27.30 3.21
CA ARG A 298 15.03 -27.50 2.57
C ARG A 298 15.01 -27.13 1.09
N LYS A 299 16.19 -26.93 0.49
CA LYS A 299 16.36 -26.58 -0.93
C LYS A 299 15.66 -25.28 -1.34
N SER A 300 15.39 -24.39 -0.39
CA SER A 300 14.80 -23.09 -0.69
C SER A 300 15.82 -22.16 -1.35
N ARG A 301 15.33 -21.34 -2.28
CA ARG A 301 16.07 -20.18 -2.79
C ARG A 301 16.01 -19.05 -1.76
N VAL A 302 17.15 -18.48 -1.42
CA VAL A 302 17.30 -17.47 -0.38
C VAL A 302 17.84 -16.18 -0.97
N ARG A 303 17.09 -15.09 -0.81
CA ARG A 303 17.53 -13.73 -1.19
C ARG A 303 17.72 -12.86 0.03
N LEU A 304 18.74 -12.02 0.01
CA LEU A 304 18.98 -10.98 1.00
C LEU A 304 18.79 -9.60 0.40
N ASN A 305 17.82 -8.85 0.89
CA ASN A 305 17.70 -7.41 0.63
C ASN A 305 18.37 -6.65 1.78
N THR A 306 19.32 -5.78 1.45
CA THR A 306 20.13 -5.06 2.45
C THR A 306 20.48 -3.66 1.98
N ASN A 307 20.85 -2.78 2.91
CA ASN A 307 21.47 -1.50 2.63
C ASN A 307 22.97 -1.60 2.31
N GLY A 308 23.56 -2.81 2.38
CA GLY A 308 24.95 -3.08 1.98
C GLY A 308 26.00 -2.76 3.05
N GLN A 309 25.59 -2.41 4.27
CA GLN A 309 26.51 -2.02 5.36
C GLN A 309 26.86 -3.19 6.30
N GLY A 310 26.63 -4.44 5.88
CA GLY A 310 26.81 -5.62 6.72
C GLY A 310 28.21 -5.73 7.35
N SER A 311 29.26 -5.46 6.57
CA SER A 311 30.64 -5.59 7.04
C SER A 311 31.01 -4.53 8.09
N ILE A 312 30.63 -3.27 7.87
CA ILE A 312 30.85 -2.20 8.85
C ILE A 312 29.97 -2.37 10.11
N ILE A 313 28.78 -2.94 9.97
CA ILE A 313 27.93 -3.33 11.12
C ILE A 313 28.63 -4.40 11.97
N ALA A 314 29.22 -5.41 11.32
CA ALA A 314 29.83 -6.56 11.98
C ALA A 314 31.30 -6.33 12.41
N GLY A 315 31.91 -5.22 12.00
CA GLY A 315 33.33 -4.92 12.21
C GLY A 315 34.30 -5.84 11.46
N ARG A 316 33.82 -6.59 10.46
CA ARG A 316 34.59 -7.58 9.68
C ARG A 316 33.92 -7.87 8.34
N ASN A 317 34.64 -8.49 7.40
CA ASN A 317 34.03 -8.89 6.14
C ASN A 317 33.05 -10.07 6.34
N VAL A 318 31.76 -9.84 6.07
CA VAL A 318 30.70 -10.85 6.23
C VAL A 318 30.42 -11.65 4.96
N VAL A 319 30.89 -11.22 3.79
CA VAL A 319 30.57 -11.88 2.50
C VAL A 319 30.99 -13.36 2.47
N PRO A 320 32.18 -13.76 2.97
CA PRO A 320 32.53 -15.18 3.07
C PRO A 320 31.56 -16.00 3.92
N GLU A 321 30.95 -15.39 4.95
CA GLU A 321 29.97 -16.04 5.83
C GLU A 321 28.59 -16.21 5.18
N LEU A 322 28.30 -15.43 4.12
CA LEU A 322 27.03 -15.52 3.37
C LEU A 322 27.10 -16.51 2.20
N LYS A 323 28.32 -16.83 1.74
CA LYS A 323 28.53 -17.72 0.60
C LYS A 323 27.95 -19.11 0.87
N GLY A 324 27.13 -19.59 -0.06
CA GLY A 324 26.42 -20.88 0.06
C GLY A 324 25.15 -20.84 0.91
N LEU A 325 24.92 -19.76 1.67
CA LEU A 325 23.68 -19.52 2.42
C LEU A 325 22.71 -18.62 1.67
N ILE A 326 23.23 -17.63 0.95
CA ILE A 326 22.46 -16.64 0.20
C ILE A 326 22.70 -16.86 -1.31
N ASP A 327 21.62 -17.04 -2.07
CA ASP A 327 21.69 -17.25 -3.52
C ASP A 327 21.73 -15.92 -4.28
N GLU A 328 21.01 -14.90 -3.79
CA GLU A 328 20.94 -13.56 -4.37
C GLU A 328 21.01 -12.47 -3.31
N VAL A 329 21.73 -11.39 -3.61
CA VAL A 329 21.75 -10.16 -2.80
C VAL A 329 21.19 -9.01 -3.64
N SER A 330 20.31 -8.22 -3.03
CA SER A 330 19.81 -6.95 -3.57
C SER A 330 20.18 -5.81 -2.64
N VAL A 331 21.08 -4.94 -3.09
CA VAL A 331 21.61 -3.83 -2.27
C VAL A 331 20.92 -2.53 -2.62
N SER A 332 20.48 -1.78 -1.61
CA SER A 332 19.96 -0.41 -1.77
C SER A 332 21.10 0.58 -2.01
N LEU A 333 21.46 0.81 -3.28
CA LEU A 333 22.53 1.71 -3.69
C LEU A 333 22.08 3.17 -3.65
N ASN A 334 20.97 3.49 -4.32
CA ASN A 334 20.26 4.80 -4.30
C ASN A 334 21.08 6.08 -4.63
N ALA A 335 22.34 5.96 -5.05
CA ALA A 335 23.18 7.07 -5.46
C ALA A 335 24.42 6.56 -6.24
N ALA A 336 24.99 7.40 -7.09
CA ALA A 336 26.24 7.12 -7.80
C ALA A 336 27.49 7.62 -7.05
N ASP A 337 27.32 8.50 -6.06
CA ASP A 337 28.40 9.10 -5.27
C ASP A 337 28.06 9.16 -3.77
N GLY A 338 29.09 9.39 -2.95
CA GLY A 338 28.96 9.39 -1.49
C GLY A 338 28.15 10.56 -0.92
N ALA A 339 28.23 11.74 -1.53
CA ALA A 339 27.51 12.92 -1.05
C ALA A 339 26.00 12.75 -1.27
N THR A 340 25.61 12.32 -2.48
CA THR A 340 24.22 11.99 -2.80
C THR A 340 23.71 10.83 -1.94
N TYR A 341 24.52 9.77 -1.76
CA TYR A 341 24.17 8.66 -0.87
C TYR A 341 23.86 9.16 0.55
N GLN A 342 24.71 10.01 1.11
CA GLN A 342 24.51 10.48 2.48
C GLN A 342 23.32 11.45 2.59
N ALA A 343 23.09 12.30 1.59
CA ALA A 343 21.91 13.17 1.55
C ALA A 343 20.59 12.38 1.53
N VAL A 344 20.57 11.28 0.76
CA VAL A 344 19.39 10.44 0.53
C VAL A 344 19.19 9.38 1.61
N CYS A 345 20.21 8.55 1.87
CA CYS A 345 20.14 7.40 2.78
C CYS A 345 20.39 7.78 4.25
N ARG A 346 21.13 8.87 4.51
CA ARG A 346 21.45 9.37 5.86
C ARG A 346 21.96 8.26 6.77
N SER A 347 23.07 7.65 6.37
CA SER A 347 23.68 6.57 7.14
C SER A 347 24.30 7.13 8.42
N ARG A 348 24.18 6.37 9.51
CA ARG A 348 24.88 6.69 10.77
C ARG A 348 26.41 6.63 10.66
N TYR A 349 26.94 6.01 9.60
CA TYR A 349 28.38 5.90 9.35
C TYR A 349 28.94 7.05 8.49
N GLY A 350 28.10 8.04 8.13
CA GLY A 350 28.54 9.19 7.35
C GLY A 350 29.22 8.80 6.04
N ASP A 351 30.30 9.51 5.71
CA ASP A 351 31.01 9.38 4.43
C ASP A 351 31.62 7.98 4.19
N ALA A 352 31.87 7.22 5.26
CA ALA A 352 32.38 5.85 5.15
C ALA A 352 31.34 4.87 4.58
N ALA A 353 30.04 5.18 4.72
CA ALA A 353 28.97 4.25 4.38
C ALA A 353 28.98 3.86 2.90
N PHE A 354 29.12 4.82 1.99
CA PHE A 354 29.03 4.56 0.55
C PHE A 354 30.20 3.71 0.05
N ALA A 355 31.42 3.96 0.56
CA ALA A 355 32.58 3.14 0.24
C ALA A 355 32.37 1.67 0.65
N GLU A 356 31.80 1.45 1.84
CA GLU A 356 31.47 0.11 2.34
C GLU A 356 30.35 -0.56 1.52
N VAL A 357 29.33 0.18 1.10
CA VAL A 357 28.29 -0.36 0.21
C VAL A 357 28.90 -0.83 -1.12
N LYS A 358 29.74 -0.02 -1.77
CA LYS A 358 30.42 -0.40 -3.00
C LYS A 358 31.30 -1.64 -2.80
N ARG A 359 32.07 -1.66 -1.72
CA ARG A 359 32.92 -2.79 -1.36
C ARG A 359 32.10 -4.07 -1.19
N PHE A 360 31.02 -4.01 -0.43
CA PHE A 360 30.13 -5.15 -0.18
C PHE A 360 29.54 -5.70 -1.48
N VAL A 361 29.02 -4.84 -2.36
CA VAL A 361 28.49 -5.24 -3.69
C VAL A 361 29.57 -5.97 -4.51
N ALA A 362 30.75 -5.36 -4.64
CA ALA A 362 31.84 -5.94 -5.43
C ALA A 362 32.37 -7.25 -4.84
N GLU A 363 32.38 -7.39 -3.50
CA GLU A 363 32.77 -8.63 -2.82
C GLU A 363 31.73 -9.74 -3.03
N CYS A 364 30.43 -9.44 -2.96
CA CYS A 364 29.36 -10.40 -3.26
C CYS A 364 29.47 -10.93 -4.70
N ALA A 365 29.64 -10.02 -5.67
CA ALA A 365 29.82 -10.39 -7.08
C ALA A 365 31.05 -11.29 -7.28
N ARG A 366 32.20 -10.92 -6.71
CA ARG A 366 33.43 -11.75 -6.74
C ARG A 366 33.29 -13.09 -6.04
N ALA A 367 32.47 -13.17 -4.99
CA ALA A 367 32.21 -14.42 -4.28
C ALA A 367 31.29 -15.38 -5.05
N GLY A 368 30.71 -14.94 -6.17
CA GLY A 368 29.78 -15.72 -6.99
C GLY A 368 28.33 -15.68 -6.51
N ILE A 369 27.97 -14.72 -5.65
CA ILE A 369 26.58 -14.52 -5.21
C ILE A 369 25.89 -13.64 -6.27
N ALA A 370 24.70 -14.02 -6.73
CA ALA A 370 23.97 -13.22 -7.71
C ALA A 370 23.68 -11.84 -7.10
N THR A 371 24.23 -10.78 -7.70
CA THR A 371 24.24 -9.45 -7.09
C THR A 371 23.48 -8.44 -7.94
N SER A 372 22.52 -7.77 -7.31
CA SER A 372 21.80 -6.64 -7.88
C SER A 372 21.88 -5.44 -6.95
N VAL A 373 21.78 -4.25 -7.53
CA VAL A 373 21.63 -3.00 -6.80
C VAL A 373 20.30 -2.34 -7.20
N THR A 374 19.73 -1.58 -6.28
CA THR A 374 18.51 -0.82 -6.51
C THR A 374 18.77 0.67 -6.35
N ALA A 375 18.15 1.46 -7.22
CA ALA A 375 18.12 2.92 -7.12
C ALA A 375 16.68 3.41 -7.34
N LEU A 376 16.30 4.44 -6.58
CA LEU A 376 15.00 5.08 -6.71
C LEU A 376 15.09 6.27 -7.66
N ASP A 377 14.04 6.45 -8.45
CA ASP A 377 13.84 7.66 -9.25
C ASP A 377 13.48 8.85 -8.33
N LEU A 378 14.51 9.49 -7.80
CA LEU A 378 14.44 10.59 -6.84
C LEU A 378 15.13 11.83 -7.41
N PRO A 379 14.67 13.04 -7.07
CA PRO A 379 15.40 14.26 -7.39
C PRO A 379 16.85 14.19 -6.88
N GLY A 380 17.80 14.40 -7.79
CA GLY A 380 19.24 14.34 -7.50
C GLY A 380 19.89 12.97 -7.64
N VAL A 381 19.14 11.90 -7.92
CA VAL A 381 19.68 10.57 -8.20
C VAL A 381 19.80 10.36 -9.71
N ASP A 382 21.02 10.26 -10.22
CA ASP A 382 21.28 9.92 -11.62
C ASP A 382 21.22 8.40 -11.83
N LEU A 383 20.11 7.92 -12.39
CA LEU A 383 19.90 6.51 -12.67
C LEU A 383 20.87 5.93 -13.71
N GLY A 384 21.35 6.75 -14.64
CA GLY A 384 22.35 6.35 -15.63
C GLY A 384 23.69 6.05 -14.97
N GLN A 385 24.17 6.98 -14.15
CA GLN A 385 25.41 6.80 -13.38
C GLN A 385 25.31 5.66 -12.36
N CYS A 386 24.13 5.46 -11.74
CA CYS A 386 23.89 4.28 -10.90
C CYS A 386 24.04 2.98 -11.69
N GLY A 387 23.62 2.97 -12.96
CA GLY A 387 23.76 1.83 -13.87
C GLY A 387 25.21 1.56 -14.26
N ASP A 388 25.98 2.62 -14.50
CA ASP A 388 27.42 2.53 -14.78
C ASP A 388 28.18 1.96 -13.58
N LEU A 389 27.92 2.50 -12.39
CA LEU A 389 28.51 2.02 -11.15
C LEU A 389 28.11 0.56 -10.85
N ALA A 390 26.85 0.19 -11.08
CA ALA A 390 26.41 -1.19 -10.91
C ALA A 390 27.25 -2.16 -11.77
N ARG A 391 27.48 -1.81 -13.04
CA ARG A 391 28.29 -2.62 -13.98
C ARG A 391 29.74 -2.69 -13.56
N GLU A 392 30.33 -1.58 -13.11
CA GLU A 392 31.70 -1.54 -12.57
C GLU A 392 31.88 -2.51 -11.39
N LEU A 393 30.88 -2.57 -10.49
CA LEU A 393 30.89 -3.43 -9.32
C LEU A 393 30.51 -4.90 -9.62
N GLY A 394 30.21 -5.24 -10.87
CA GLY A 394 29.79 -6.60 -11.26
C GLY A 394 28.35 -6.95 -10.88
N ALA A 395 27.47 -5.95 -10.75
CA ALA A 395 26.07 -6.09 -10.37
C ALA A 395 25.11 -5.60 -11.47
N THR A 396 23.84 -5.97 -11.35
CA THR A 396 22.76 -5.46 -12.21
C THR A 396 21.96 -4.36 -11.51
N LEU A 397 21.55 -3.32 -12.24
CA LEU A 397 20.67 -2.27 -11.70
C LEU A 397 19.20 -2.66 -11.84
N ARG A 398 18.42 -2.46 -10.77
CA ARG A 398 16.96 -2.47 -10.77
C ARG A 398 16.44 -1.10 -10.33
N VAL A 399 15.76 -0.40 -11.22
CA VAL A 399 15.14 0.90 -10.90
C VAL A 399 13.82 0.67 -10.15
N ARG A 400 13.60 1.45 -9.09
CA ARG A 400 12.35 1.48 -8.32
C ARG A 400 11.71 2.86 -8.43
N HIS A 401 10.39 2.90 -8.59
CA HIS A 401 9.65 4.16 -8.51
C HIS A 401 9.30 4.45 -7.06
N TYR A 402 9.45 5.72 -6.65
CA TYR A 402 9.32 6.18 -5.26
C TYR A 402 8.00 5.77 -4.57
N ASP A 403 6.92 5.62 -5.33
CA ASP A 403 5.59 5.23 -4.84
C ASP A 403 5.21 3.76 -5.08
N ALA A 404 6.19 2.92 -5.44
CA ALA A 404 6.00 1.48 -5.64
C ALA A 404 6.87 0.67 -4.66
N VAL A 405 6.21 0.11 -3.63
CA VAL A 405 6.83 -0.80 -2.67
C VAL A 405 6.27 -2.22 -2.88
N GLY A 406 7.16 -3.21 -2.94
CA GLY A 406 6.85 -4.59 -3.37
C GLY A 406 7.01 -4.75 -4.86
#